data_AF-A0A7C6DN30-F1
#
_entry.id   AF-A0A7C6DN30-F1
#
_cell.length_a   1.000
_cell.length_b   1.000
_cell.length_c   1.000
_cell.angle_alpha   90.00
_cell.angle_beta   90.00
_cell.angle_gamma   90.00
#
_symmetry.space_group_name_H-M   'P 1'
#
loop_
_entity.id
_entity.type
_entity.pdbx_description
1 polymer ?
#
loop_
_entity_poly.entity_id
_entity_poly.type
_entity_poly.pdbx_seq_one_letter_code
_entity_poly.pdbx_strand_id
1 'polypeptide(L)'
;AMGLAAAALVEAVRKQSRVKEDASLGIVFTTLFALGVVLISRYAGQADLDPGCVLYGNIENFILKPDGIWPMAVILGLIVIGIVVFYRPLLISAFDPALAVSVGIAAGAVHYMLMAALSLTIVASFEAVGAILAVALLIMPGATARLWTQRLSSMLWLSTLLAILATVIGYWLSHRNILDTSAGAAIGAAGFAIFLLSWLGAPRSGLVSRAITRRRLRRTIALENLIKTVSELAAPAAPAAASIDAIAGELRWSHGRLEKVAARGQKRGWIEVREGQVRLTPTGIARADRLAKAHLAWEAYLQRELNLPSDHVHDAAEWIEHYLNDEEVQKIAQPPAT
;
A
#
# COMPACT_ATOMS: atom_id res chain seq x y z
N ALA A 1 -8.72 -19.41 27.63
CA ALA A 1 -8.51 -20.77 27.07
C ALA A 1 -8.92 -20.87 25.60
N MET A 2 -10.19 -20.62 25.25
CA MET A 2 -10.67 -20.75 23.86
C MET A 2 -9.96 -19.86 22.83
N GLY A 3 -9.60 -18.62 23.18
CA GLY A 3 -8.85 -17.75 22.26
C GLY A 3 -7.42 -18.23 21.96
N LEU A 4 -6.73 -18.82 22.94
CA LEU A 4 -5.44 -19.48 22.73
C LEU A 4 -5.59 -20.75 21.88
N ALA A 5 -6.68 -21.50 22.07
CA ALA A 5 -7.00 -22.66 21.24
C ALA A 5 -7.28 -22.24 19.78
N ALA A 6 -7.99 -21.13 19.56
CA ALA A 6 -8.22 -20.57 18.24
C ALA A 6 -6.91 -20.12 17.57
N ALA A 7 -6.03 -19.43 18.31
CA ALA A 7 -4.70 -19.04 17.83
C ALA A 7 -3.86 -20.27 17.41
N ALA A 8 -3.87 -21.32 18.23
CA ALA A 8 -3.19 -22.58 17.91
C ALA A 8 -3.79 -23.26 16.66
N LEU A 9 -5.11 -23.17 16.48
CA LEU A 9 -5.80 -23.72 15.30
C LEU A 9 -5.41 -22.96 14.02
N VAL A 10 -5.37 -21.63 14.06
CA VAL A 10 -4.88 -20.79 12.94
C VAL A 10 -3.46 -21.20 12.56
N GLU A 11 -2.59 -21.35 13.56
CA GLU A 11 -1.19 -21.72 13.35
C GLU A 11 -1.05 -23.15 12.77
N ALA A 12 -1.85 -24.10 13.25
CA ALA A 12 -1.88 -25.46 12.73
C ALA A 12 -2.31 -25.48 11.25
N VAL A 13 -3.37 -24.76 10.89
CA VAL A 13 -3.85 -24.64 9.50
C VAL A 13 -2.79 -23.97 8.60
N ARG A 14 -2.12 -22.92 9.10
CA ARG A 14 -1.03 -22.25 8.38
C ARG A 14 0.11 -23.22 8.07
N LYS A 15 0.61 -23.93 9.07
CA LYS A 15 1.75 -24.86 8.92
C LYS A 15 1.41 -26.05 8.03
N GLN A 16 0.19 -26.59 8.13
CA GLN A 16 -0.17 -27.84 7.48
C GLN A 16 -0.69 -27.65 6.05
N SER A 17 -1.30 -26.50 5.74
CA SER A 17 -2.07 -26.34 4.49
C SER A 17 -1.37 -25.47 3.43
N ARG A 18 -0.16 -24.95 3.68
CA ARG A 18 0.54 -23.97 2.80
C ARG A 18 -0.34 -22.76 2.39
N VAL A 19 -1.39 -22.48 3.16
CA VAL A 19 -2.30 -21.36 2.93
C VAL A 19 -1.65 -20.09 3.48
N LYS A 20 -1.84 -18.96 2.80
CA LYS A 20 -1.35 -17.65 3.28
C LYS A 20 -1.98 -17.33 4.63
N GLU A 21 -1.21 -16.69 5.52
CA GLU A 21 -1.60 -16.37 6.90
C GLU A 21 -2.98 -15.68 6.99
N ASP A 22 -3.22 -14.70 6.11
CA ASP A 22 -4.50 -13.98 6.02
C ASP A 22 -5.69 -14.90 5.70
N ALA A 23 -5.48 -15.90 4.85
CA ALA A 23 -6.51 -16.86 4.45
C ALA A 23 -6.75 -17.91 5.55
N SER A 24 -5.71 -18.34 6.27
CA SER A 24 -5.85 -19.21 7.44
C SER A 24 -6.67 -18.56 8.54
N LEU A 25 -6.40 -17.28 8.82
CA LEU A 25 -7.16 -16.49 9.81
C LEU A 25 -8.63 -16.34 9.38
N GLY A 26 -8.89 -16.04 8.10
CA GLY A 26 -10.24 -15.96 7.56
C GLY A 26 -11.01 -17.28 7.68
N ILE A 27 -10.41 -18.40 7.29
CA ILE A 27 -11.06 -19.73 7.35
C ILE A 27 -11.41 -20.08 8.80
N VAL A 28 -10.42 -20.07 9.70
CA VAL A 28 -10.62 -20.48 11.09
C VAL A 28 -11.62 -19.57 11.80
N PHE A 29 -11.51 -18.25 11.63
CA PHE A 29 -12.43 -17.31 12.25
C PHE A 29 -13.86 -17.50 11.75
N THR A 30 -14.06 -17.63 10.44
CA THR A 30 -15.41 -17.81 9.87
C THR A 30 -16.02 -19.14 10.30
N THR A 31 -15.25 -20.23 10.37
CA THR A 31 -15.73 -21.53 10.85
C THR A 31 -16.08 -21.51 12.33
N LEU A 32 -15.22 -20.96 13.19
CA LEU A 32 -15.49 -20.86 14.63
C LEU A 32 -16.67 -19.92 14.92
N PHE A 33 -16.79 -18.83 14.16
CA PHE A 33 -17.92 -17.91 14.27
C PHE A 33 -19.24 -18.58 13.86
N ALA A 34 -19.27 -19.25 12.71
CA ALA A 34 -20.44 -20.00 12.26
C ALA A 34 -20.83 -21.09 13.27
N LEU A 35 -19.83 -21.82 13.80
CA LEU A 35 -20.05 -22.83 14.84
C LEU A 35 -20.62 -22.20 16.12
N GLY A 36 -20.09 -21.05 16.54
CA GLY A 36 -20.60 -20.29 17.69
C GLY A 36 -22.05 -19.87 17.50
N VAL A 37 -22.41 -19.32 16.34
CA VAL A 37 -23.80 -18.95 16.00
C VAL A 37 -24.72 -20.16 16.01
N VAL A 38 -24.30 -21.30 15.45
CA VAL A 38 -25.07 -22.55 15.47
C VAL A 38 -25.27 -23.05 16.91
N LEU A 39 -24.23 -23.03 17.75
CA LEU A 39 -24.34 -23.46 19.15
C LEU A 39 -25.30 -22.55 19.94
N ILE A 40 -25.20 -21.23 19.78
CA ILE A 40 -26.10 -20.28 20.42
C ILE A 40 -27.54 -20.54 19.94
N SER A 41 -27.74 -20.64 18.63
CA SER A 41 -29.07 -20.87 18.05
C SER A 41 -29.71 -22.19 18.53
N ARG A 42 -28.91 -23.24 18.75
CA ARG A 42 -29.43 -24.56 19.13
C ARG A 42 -29.56 -24.78 20.63
N TYR A 43 -28.64 -24.24 21.43
CA TYR A 43 -28.52 -24.55 22.86
C TYR A 43 -28.86 -23.37 23.77
N ALA A 44 -28.83 -22.13 23.26
CA ALA A 44 -29.11 -20.93 24.04
C ALA A 44 -30.51 -20.35 23.78
N GLY A 45 -31.37 -21.01 22.99
CA GLY A 45 -32.75 -20.57 22.76
C GLY A 45 -33.67 -20.56 24.01
N GLN A 46 -33.19 -21.07 25.15
CA GLN A 46 -33.88 -21.03 26.45
C GLN A 46 -33.19 -20.10 27.48
N ALA A 47 -32.02 -19.56 27.16
CA ALA A 47 -31.38 -18.51 27.94
C ALA A 47 -31.74 -17.16 27.31
N ASP A 48 -32.00 -16.13 28.12
CA ASP A 48 -32.34 -14.77 27.68
C ASP A 48 -31.11 -14.04 27.06
N LEU A 49 -30.37 -14.74 26.21
CA LEU A 49 -29.20 -14.27 25.50
C LEU A 49 -29.66 -13.73 24.15
N ASP A 50 -30.01 -12.45 24.11
CA ASP A 50 -30.29 -11.75 22.86
C ASP A 50 -29.05 -11.80 21.95
N PRO A 51 -29.11 -12.51 20.80
CA PRO A 51 -27.97 -12.60 19.88
C PRO A 51 -27.52 -11.21 19.40
N GLY A 52 -28.46 -10.25 19.34
CA GLY A 52 -28.18 -8.85 19.04
C GLY A 52 -27.25 -8.19 20.05
N CYS A 53 -27.46 -8.41 21.36
CA CYS A 53 -26.61 -7.84 22.41
C CYS A 53 -25.17 -8.38 22.34
N VAL A 54 -24.99 -9.66 21.98
CA VAL A 54 -23.65 -10.28 21.87
C VAL A 54 -22.93 -9.86 20.58
N LEU A 55 -23.67 -9.75 19.48
CA LEU A 55 -23.08 -9.43 18.17
C LEU A 55 -22.79 -7.93 18.00
N TYR A 56 -23.71 -7.07 18.44
CA TYR A 56 -23.63 -5.62 18.29
C TYR A 56 -23.09 -4.89 19.53
N GLY A 57 -23.03 -5.58 20.67
CA GLY A 57 -22.63 -4.99 21.95
C GLY A 57 -23.66 -4.04 22.52
N ASN A 58 -23.46 -3.62 23.76
CA ASN A 58 -24.23 -2.54 24.39
C ASN A 58 -23.27 -1.51 25.00
N ILE A 59 -22.66 -0.73 24.12
CA ILE A 59 -21.63 0.26 24.46
C ILE A 59 -22.18 1.28 25.48
N GLU A 60 -23.46 1.64 25.37
CA GLU A 60 -24.13 2.63 26.22
C GLU A 60 -24.25 2.15 27.67
N ASN A 61 -24.72 0.92 27.90
CA ASN A 61 -24.82 0.35 29.24
C ASN A 61 -23.47 -0.01 29.85
N PHE A 62 -22.47 -0.32 29.04
CA PHE A 62 -21.14 -0.69 29.51
C PHE A 62 -20.37 0.49 30.09
N ILE A 63 -20.47 1.68 29.49
CA ILE A 63 -19.78 2.90 29.96
C ILE A 63 -20.37 3.43 31.28
N LEU A 64 -21.65 3.17 31.55
CA LEU A 64 -22.34 3.65 32.75
C LEU A 64 -22.02 2.83 34.01
N LYS A 65 -21.36 1.67 33.88
CA LYS A 65 -21.01 0.79 35.01
C LYS A 65 -19.50 0.87 35.33
N PRO A 66 -19.11 1.25 36.57
CA PRO A 66 -17.71 1.27 37.00
C PRO A 66 -16.99 -0.08 36.82
N ASP A 67 -17.73 -1.18 36.98
CA ASP A 67 -17.21 -2.55 36.91
C ASP A 67 -16.74 -2.95 35.50
N GLY A 68 -17.23 -2.28 34.45
CA GLY A 68 -16.85 -2.57 33.06
C GLY A 68 -15.57 -1.84 32.60
N ILE A 69 -15.37 -0.59 33.04
CA ILE A 69 -14.27 0.26 32.55
C ILE A 69 -12.93 -0.17 33.15
N TRP A 70 -12.90 -0.53 34.44
CA TRP A 70 -11.65 -0.82 35.14
C TRP A 70 -10.87 -2.01 34.55
N PRO A 71 -11.51 -3.16 34.25
CA PRO A 71 -10.82 -4.27 33.60
C PRO A 71 -10.22 -3.89 32.23
N MET A 72 -10.95 -3.10 31.41
CA MET A 72 -10.44 -2.64 30.11
C MET A 72 -9.24 -1.71 30.27
N ALA A 73 -9.28 -0.79 31.23
CA ALA A 73 -8.18 0.14 31.51
C ALA A 73 -6.93 -0.61 31.98
N VAL A 74 -7.08 -1.62 32.84
CA VAL A 74 -5.97 -2.49 33.29
C VAL A 74 -5.37 -3.28 32.12
N ILE A 75 -6.20 -3.89 31.28
CA ILE A 75 -5.74 -4.64 30.10
C ILE A 75 -5.01 -3.73 29.13
N LEU A 76 -5.55 -2.55 28.84
CA LEU A 76 -4.90 -1.54 28.01
C LEU A 76 -3.54 -1.14 28.60
N GLY A 77 -3.48 -0.85 29.90
CA GLY A 77 -2.23 -0.51 30.59
C GLY A 77 -1.18 -1.61 30.47
N LEU A 78 -1.56 -2.86 30.71
CA LEU A 78 -0.68 -4.02 30.59
C LEU A 78 -0.13 -4.16 29.16
N ILE A 79 -0.97 -3.98 28.14
CA ILE A 79 -0.58 -4.07 26.73
C ILE A 79 0.36 -2.93 26.36
N VAL A 80 0.05 -1.69 26.77
CA VAL A 80 0.91 -0.53 26.49
C VAL A 80 2.28 -0.71 27.14
N ILE A 81 2.32 -1.13 28.41
CA ILE A 81 3.59 -1.44 29.11
C ILE A 81 4.34 -2.54 28.37
N GLY A 82 3.66 -3.62 27.98
CA GLY A 82 4.26 -4.71 27.21
C GLY A 82 4.85 -4.22 25.87
N ILE A 83 4.14 -3.39 25.13
CA ILE A 83 4.62 -2.83 23.87
C ILE A 83 5.84 -1.94 24.09
N VAL A 84 5.83 -1.09 25.14
CA VAL A 84 6.96 -0.19 25.43
C VAL A 84 8.20 -0.98 25.86
N VAL A 85 8.05 -1.94 26.77
CA VAL A 85 9.16 -2.77 27.29
C VAL A 85 9.72 -3.68 26.20
N PHE A 86 8.85 -4.33 25.42
CA PHE A 86 9.24 -5.29 24.39
C PHE A 86 9.26 -4.71 22.97
N TYR A 87 9.35 -3.38 22.82
CA TYR A 87 9.29 -2.71 21.51
C TYR A 87 10.33 -3.25 20.51
N ARG A 88 11.58 -3.42 20.96
CA ARG A 88 12.68 -3.93 20.11
C ARG A 88 12.46 -5.40 19.69
N PRO A 89 12.17 -6.35 20.61
CA PRO A 89 11.79 -7.71 20.24
C PRO A 89 10.60 -7.79 19.27
N LEU A 90 9.53 -7.02 19.53
CA LEU A 90 8.35 -6.95 18.66
C LEU A 90 8.71 -6.46 17.27
N LEU A 91 9.52 -5.41 17.18
CA LEU A 91 9.96 -4.84 15.90
C LEU A 91 10.76 -5.85 15.08
N ILE A 92 11.83 -6.42 15.66
CA ILE A 92 12.73 -7.32 14.91
C ILE A 92 11.98 -8.59 14.51
N SER A 93 11.22 -9.19 15.44
CA SER A 93 10.46 -10.41 15.16
C SER A 93 9.34 -10.22 14.14
N ALA A 94 8.78 -9.01 14.00
CA ALA A 94 7.72 -8.74 13.03
C ALA A 94 8.24 -8.55 11.59
N PHE A 95 9.47 -8.06 11.42
CA PHE A 95 10.06 -7.80 10.11
C PHE A 95 11.00 -8.90 9.64
N ASP A 96 11.76 -9.52 10.55
CA ASP A 96 12.69 -10.60 10.24
C ASP A 96 12.83 -11.57 11.43
N PRO A 97 12.00 -12.65 11.47
CA PRO A 97 12.10 -13.68 12.49
C PRO A 97 13.44 -14.43 12.50
N ALA A 98 14.11 -14.55 11.35
CA ALA A 98 15.39 -15.27 11.26
C ALA A 98 16.52 -14.41 11.87
N LEU A 99 16.53 -13.12 11.56
CA LEU A 99 17.42 -12.14 12.21
C LEU A 99 17.16 -12.08 13.71
N ALA A 100 15.89 -12.09 14.15
CA ALA A 100 15.55 -12.08 15.58
C ALA A 100 16.23 -13.24 16.32
N VAL A 101 16.15 -14.46 15.80
CA VAL A 101 16.79 -15.64 16.38
C VAL A 101 18.32 -15.51 16.40
N SER A 102 18.92 -14.99 15.32
CA SER A 102 20.38 -14.80 15.25
C SER A 102 20.94 -13.80 16.27
N VAL A 103 20.14 -12.81 16.68
CA VAL A 103 20.51 -11.79 17.68
C VAL A 103 20.13 -12.23 19.11
N GLY A 104 19.67 -13.47 19.30
CA GLY A 104 19.33 -14.03 20.60
C GLY A 104 17.90 -13.72 21.08
N ILE A 105 17.03 -13.21 20.20
CA ILE A 105 15.62 -12.97 20.50
C ILE A 105 14.81 -14.22 20.17
N ALA A 106 14.13 -14.77 21.16
CA ALA A 106 13.23 -15.91 20.98
C ALA A 106 11.95 -15.48 20.23
N ALA A 107 12.02 -15.40 18.90
CA ALA A 107 10.89 -15.00 18.04
C ALA A 107 9.60 -15.77 18.33
N GLY A 108 9.71 -17.07 18.63
CA GLY A 108 8.57 -17.89 19.05
C GLY A 108 7.90 -17.39 20.33
N ALA A 109 8.67 -17.02 21.35
CA ALA A 109 8.13 -16.48 22.60
C ALA A 109 7.44 -15.11 22.38
N VAL A 110 8.03 -14.24 21.57
CA VAL A 110 7.44 -12.95 21.19
C VAL A 110 6.11 -13.14 20.46
N HIS A 111 6.04 -14.10 19.54
CA HIS A 111 4.81 -14.46 18.84
C HIS A 111 3.71 -14.91 19.81
N TYR A 112 3.99 -15.85 20.71
CA TYR A 112 2.99 -16.33 21.68
C TYR A 112 2.57 -15.24 22.68
N MET A 113 3.49 -14.36 23.09
CA MET A 113 3.16 -13.19 23.90
C MET A 113 2.19 -12.26 23.18
N LEU A 114 2.43 -11.97 21.91
CA LEU A 114 1.55 -11.14 21.09
C LEU A 114 0.17 -11.80 20.91
N MET A 115 0.13 -13.11 20.63
CA MET A 115 -1.11 -13.85 20.50
C MET A 115 -1.90 -13.92 21.81
N ALA A 116 -1.23 -14.03 22.95
CA ALA A 116 -1.87 -13.99 24.27
C ALA A 116 -2.47 -12.61 24.56
N ALA A 117 -1.72 -11.53 24.30
CA ALA A 117 -2.20 -10.15 24.45
C ALA A 117 -3.40 -9.88 23.53
N LEU A 118 -3.32 -10.33 22.27
CA LEU A 118 -4.42 -10.22 21.31
C LEU A 118 -5.66 -10.98 21.80
N SER A 119 -5.50 -12.24 22.20
CA SER A 119 -6.61 -13.05 22.72
C SER A 119 -7.26 -12.42 23.95
N LEU A 120 -6.46 -11.88 24.88
CA LEU A 120 -6.98 -11.22 26.07
C LEU A 120 -7.80 -9.98 25.69
N THR A 121 -7.28 -9.17 24.77
CA THR A 121 -7.94 -7.94 24.28
C THR A 121 -9.28 -8.25 23.61
N ILE A 122 -9.31 -9.26 22.74
CA ILE A 122 -10.53 -9.63 21.99
C ILE A 122 -11.62 -10.12 22.95
N VAL A 123 -11.29 -11.06 23.84
CA VAL A 123 -12.25 -11.62 24.80
C VAL A 123 -12.83 -10.53 25.69
N ALA A 124 -11.97 -9.64 26.20
CA ALA A 124 -12.38 -8.49 27.00
C ALA A 124 -13.30 -7.53 26.21
N SER A 125 -12.98 -7.28 24.94
CA SER A 125 -13.72 -6.34 24.09
C SER A 125 -15.11 -6.86 23.67
N PHE A 126 -15.32 -8.18 23.62
CA PHE A 126 -16.61 -8.77 23.22
C PHE A 126 -17.74 -8.43 24.19
N GLU A 127 -17.47 -8.42 25.49
CA GLU A 127 -18.48 -8.07 26.50
C GLU A 127 -18.89 -6.59 26.43
N ALA A 128 -17.94 -5.72 26.07
CA ALA A 128 -18.16 -4.28 26.03
C ALA A 128 -18.82 -3.80 24.73
N VAL A 129 -18.28 -4.25 23.60
CA VAL A 129 -18.48 -3.63 22.29
C VAL A 129 -19.11 -4.59 21.28
N GLY A 130 -19.13 -5.89 21.56
CA GLY A 130 -19.65 -6.92 20.68
C GLY A 130 -18.63 -7.45 19.67
N ALA A 131 -18.89 -8.66 19.17
CA ALA A 131 -17.92 -9.41 18.38
C ALA A 131 -17.58 -8.77 17.03
N ILE A 132 -18.57 -8.21 16.33
CA ILE A 132 -18.37 -7.65 14.98
C ILE A 132 -17.48 -6.42 15.03
N LEU A 133 -17.78 -5.50 15.96
CA LEU A 133 -17.04 -4.25 16.09
C LEU A 133 -15.61 -4.50 16.62
N ALA A 134 -15.43 -5.46 17.54
CA ALA A 134 -14.10 -5.82 18.02
C ALA A 134 -13.17 -6.28 16.88
N VAL A 135 -13.66 -7.11 15.95
CA VAL A 135 -12.87 -7.55 14.79
C VAL A 135 -12.61 -6.39 13.82
N ALA A 136 -13.60 -5.55 13.58
CA ALA A 136 -13.48 -4.38 12.73
C ALA A 136 -12.38 -3.41 13.21
N LEU A 137 -12.38 -3.07 14.51
CA LEU A 137 -11.39 -2.18 15.12
C LEU A 137 -10.02 -2.83 15.31
N LEU A 138 -9.95 -4.16 15.35
CA LEU A 138 -8.67 -4.87 15.37
C LEU A 138 -7.92 -4.74 14.03
N ILE A 139 -8.63 -4.87 12.91
CA ILE A 139 -8.00 -5.01 11.59
C ILE A 139 -7.92 -3.66 10.87
N MET A 140 -9.03 -2.92 10.78
CA MET A 140 -9.12 -1.77 9.86
C MET A 140 -8.18 -0.60 10.20
N PRO A 141 -8.05 -0.16 11.47
CA PRO A 141 -7.17 0.96 11.80
C PRO A 141 -5.70 0.66 11.54
N GLY A 142 -5.25 -0.57 11.82
CA GLY A 142 -3.89 -1.03 11.52
C GLY A 142 -3.63 -1.12 10.01
N ALA A 143 -4.56 -1.70 9.26
CA ALA A 143 -4.48 -1.77 7.80
C ALA A 143 -4.46 -0.36 7.16
N THR A 144 -5.28 0.56 7.68
CA THR A 144 -5.34 1.95 7.23
C THR A 144 -4.02 2.67 7.53
N ALA A 145 -3.50 2.56 8.75
CA ALA A 145 -2.24 3.21 9.14
C ALA A 145 -1.06 2.78 8.26
N ARG A 146 -1.01 1.50 7.88
CA ARG A 146 0.03 0.94 7.01
C ARG A 146 0.03 1.51 5.59
N LEU A 147 -1.09 2.07 5.11
CA LEU A 147 -1.14 2.77 3.82
C LEU A 147 -0.38 4.10 3.85
N TRP A 148 -0.24 4.70 5.03
CA TRP A 148 0.36 6.02 5.22
C TRP A 148 1.80 5.97 5.73
N THR A 149 2.17 4.96 6.53
CA THR A 149 3.51 4.85 7.12
C THR A 149 4.08 3.44 7.10
N GLN A 150 5.40 3.34 7.02
CA GLN A 150 6.18 2.11 7.10
C GLN A 150 6.94 1.97 8.44
N ARG A 151 6.91 3.00 9.29
CA ARG A 151 7.58 2.96 10.60
C ARG A 151 6.60 2.43 11.64
N LEU A 152 6.98 1.38 12.36
CA LEU A 152 6.12 0.72 13.36
C LEU A 152 5.62 1.69 14.44
N SER A 153 6.49 2.54 14.99
CA SER A 153 6.10 3.53 16.00
C SER A 153 5.02 4.49 15.50
N SER A 154 5.20 5.05 14.29
CA SER A 154 4.20 5.90 13.65
C SER A 154 2.92 5.13 13.32
N MET A 155 3.03 3.84 12.97
CA MET A 155 1.88 3.00 12.67
C MET A 155 1.01 2.77 13.89
N LEU A 156 1.60 2.47 15.06
CA LEU A 156 0.88 2.28 16.32
C LEU A 156 0.10 3.54 16.74
N TRP A 157 0.74 4.71 16.65
CA TRP A 157 0.06 5.97 16.93
C TRP A 157 -1.06 6.28 15.95
N LEU A 158 -0.79 6.11 14.65
CA LEU A 158 -1.77 6.40 13.61
C LEU A 158 -2.96 5.43 13.66
N SER A 159 -2.73 4.14 13.92
CA SER A 159 -3.82 3.17 14.05
C SER A 159 -4.72 3.51 15.24
N THR A 160 -4.13 3.94 16.36
CA THR A 160 -4.88 4.35 17.55
C THR A 160 -5.72 5.59 17.27
N LEU A 161 -5.13 6.61 16.64
CA LEU A 161 -5.84 7.83 16.26
C LEU A 161 -7.00 7.55 15.29
N LEU A 162 -6.77 6.70 14.29
CA LEU A 162 -7.80 6.30 13.32
C LEU A 162 -8.92 5.47 13.97
N ALA A 163 -8.60 4.60 14.93
CA ALA A 163 -9.60 3.84 15.68
C ALA A 163 -10.48 4.77 16.53
N ILE A 164 -9.87 5.74 17.22
CA ILE A 164 -10.60 6.77 17.99
C ILE A 164 -11.50 7.58 17.05
N LEU A 165 -10.96 8.03 15.91
CA LEU A 165 -11.73 8.81 14.94
C LEU A 165 -12.92 8.03 14.38
N ALA A 166 -12.72 6.75 14.02
CA ALA A 166 -13.79 5.86 13.57
C ALA A 166 -14.87 5.70 14.65
N THR A 167 -14.46 5.54 15.91
CA THR A 167 -15.36 5.40 17.07
C THR A 167 -16.18 6.67 17.28
N VAL A 168 -15.54 7.84 17.30
CA VAL A 168 -16.20 9.13 17.49
C VAL A 168 -17.18 9.43 16.35
N ILE A 169 -16.75 9.25 15.10
CA ILE A 169 -17.60 9.49 13.92
C ILE A 169 -18.77 8.50 13.90
N GLY A 170 -18.51 7.21 14.07
CA GLY A 170 -19.55 6.18 14.03
C GLY A 170 -20.58 6.32 15.14
N TYR A 171 -20.12 6.60 16.37
CA TYR A 171 -21.02 6.85 17.49
C TYR A 171 -21.86 8.11 17.25
N TRP A 172 -21.25 9.20 16.75
CA TRP A 172 -21.97 10.42 16.43
C TRP A 172 -23.03 10.21 15.34
N LEU A 173 -22.73 9.43 14.29
CA LEU A 173 -23.70 9.06 13.25
C LEU A 173 -24.86 8.23 13.82
N SER A 174 -24.55 7.28 14.70
CA SER A 174 -25.55 6.44 15.37
C SER A 174 -26.49 7.27 16.25
N HIS A 175 -25.93 8.15 17.09
CA HIS A 175 -26.69 8.97 18.04
C HIS A 175 -27.62 9.98 17.35
N ARG A 176 -27.26 10.44 16.15
CA ARG A 176 -28.09 11.36 15.36
C ARG A 176 -29.22 10.66 14.58
N ASN A 177 -29.43 9.34 14.77
CA ASN A 177 -30.40 8.53 14.03
C ASN A 177 -30.26 8.63 12.50
N ILE A 178 -29.04 8.85 12.00
CA ILE A 178 -28.81 8.98 10.54
C ILE A 178 -28.87 7.61 9.86
N LEU A 179 -28.53 6.53 10.58
CA LEU A 179 -28.37 5.18 10.03
C LEU A 179 -29.36 4.15 10.60
N ASP A 180 -30.24 4.52 11.54
CA ASP A 180 -31.19 3.62 12.23
C ASP A 180 -30.57 2.23 12.56
N THR A 181 -29.32 2.23 13.02
CA THR A 181 -28.46 1.05 13.16
C THR A 181 -27.77 1.06 14.52
N SER A 182 -27.32 -0.11 15.00
CA SER A 182 -26.55 -0.22 16.24
C SER A 182 -25.25 0.59 16.21
N ALA A 183 -24.86 1.16 17.35
CA ALA A 183 -23.61 1.92 17.47
C ALA A 183 -22.39 1.11 16.99
N GLY A 184 -22.38 -0.20 17.28
CA GLY A 184 -21.34 -1.11 16.83
C GLY A 184 -21.17 -1.15 15.30
N ALA A 185 -22.28 -1.30 14.58
CA ALA A 185 -22.26 -1.35 13.12
C ALA A 185 -21.96 0.03 12.49
N ALA A 186 -22.43 1.13 13.09
CA ALA A 186 -22.12 2.48 12.63
C ALA A 186 -20.61 2.80 12.74
N ILE A 187 -19.95 2.40 13.84
CA ILE A 187 -18.50 2.53 14.01
C ILE A 187 -17.73 1.67 13.01
N GLY A 188 -18.18 0.42 12.81
CA GLY A 188 -17.59 -0.45 11.77
C GLY A 188 -17.67 0.18 10.38
N ALA A 189 -18.82 0.74 10.01
CA ALA A 189 -19.02 1.43 8.74
C ALA A 189 -18.14 2.69 8.60
N ALA A 190 -18.02 3.49 9.67
CA ALA A 190 -17.14 4.66 9.70
C ALA A 190 -15.67 4.27 9.52
N GLY A 191 -15.21 3.21 10.22
CA GLY A 191 -13.86 2.67 10.05
C GLY A 191 -13.60 2.18 8.63
N PHE A 192 -14.58 1.52 8.00
CA PHE A 192 -14.48 1.09 6.60
C PHE A 192 -14.41 2.28 5.64
N ALA A 193 -15.23 3.32 5.85
CA ALA A 193 -15.18 4.54 5.04
C ALA A 193 -13.82 5.23 5.15
N ILE A 194 -13.26 5.34 6.36
CA ILE A 194 -11.92 5.90 6.59
C ILE A 194 -10.84 5.07 5.88
N PHE A 195 -10.92 3.73 5.96
CA PHE A 195 -10.05 2.82 5.22
C PHE A 195 -10.15 3.04 3.72
N LEU A 196 -11.37 3.10 3.17
CA LEU A 196 -11.61 3.27 1.74
C LEU A 196 -11.06 4.60 1.23
N LEU A 197 -11.34 5.70 1.93
CA LEU A 197 -10.80 7.02 1.61
C LEU A 197 -9.27 7.04 1.65
N SER A 198 -8.69 6.41 2.68
CA SER A 198 -7.24 6.26 2.79
C SER A 198 -6.66 5.42 1.66
N TRP A 199 -7.33 4.33 1.27
CA TRP A 199 -6.88 3.46 0.17
C TRP A 199 -6.92 4.17 -1.18
N LEU A 200 -7.91 5.04 -1.43
CA LEU A 200 -7.94 5.86 -2.63
C LEU A 200 -6.84 6.94 -2.60
N GLY A 201 -6.62 7.58 -1.45
CA GLY A 201 -5.72 8.73 -1.29
C GLY A 201 -4.25 8.41 -0.99
N ALA A 202 -3.91 7.17 -0.62
CA ALA A 202 -2.59 6.84 -0.10
C ALA A 202 -1.45 7.14 -1.10
N PRO A 203 -0.37 7.82 -0.67
CA PRO A 203 0.65 8.35 -1.57
C PRO A 203 1.54 7.28 -2.23
N ARG A 204 1.71 6.09 -1.66
CA ARG A 204 2.56 5.02 -2.23
C ARG A 204 1.79 3.82 -2.77
N SER A 205 0.68 3.46 -2.12
CA SER A 205 -0.14 2.30 -2.45
C SER A 205 -1.50 2.66 -3.07
N GLY A 206 -1.90 3.93 -3.02
CA GLY A 206 -3.22 4.35 -3.46
C GLY A 206 -3.39 4.31 -4.97
N LEU A 207 -4.59 3.96 -5.41
CA LEU A 207 -4.97 3.89 -6.82
C LEU A 207 -4.71 5.22 -7.54
N VAL A 208 -5.02 6.34 -6.86
CA VAL A 208 -4.86 7.69 -7.42
C VAL A 208 -3.40 8.05 -7.57
N SER A 209 -2.56 7.81 -6.56
CA SER A 209 -1.13 8.11 -6.65
C SER A 209 -0.46 7.29 -7.77
N ARG A 210 -0.77 5.99 -7.86
CA ARG A 210 -0.28 5.13 -8.96
C ARG A 210 -0.73 5.66 -10.33
N ALA A 211 -1.99 6.07 -10.46
CA ALA A 211 -2.51 6.63 -11.70
C ALA A 211 -1.82 7.96 -12.06
N ILE A 212 -1.57 8.84 -11.09
CA ILE A 212 -0.89 10.12 -11.29
C ILE A 212 0.56 9.89 -11.72
N THR A 213 1.30 9.06 -11.00
CA THR A 213 2.71 8.75 -11.32
C THR A 213 2.81 8.11 -12.70
N ARG A 214 1.95 7.13 -13.02
CA ARG A 214 1.90 6.50 -14.34
C ARG A 214 1.54 7.50 -15.45
N ARG A 215 0.62 8.44 -15.19
CA ARG A 215 0.27 9.51 -16.14
C ARG A 215 1.42 10.50 -16.34
N ARG A 216 2.14 10.88 -15.27
CA ARG A 216 3.31 11.77 -15.35
C ARG A 216 4.43 11.11 -16.15
N LEU A 217 4.74 9.86 -15.83
CA LEU A 217 5.76 9.07 -16.53
C LEU A 217 5.44 8.90 -18.01
N ARG A 218 4.20 8.49 -18.35
CA ARG A 218 3.75 8.40 -19.76
C ARG A 218 3.86 9.72 -20.52
N ARG A 219 3.65 10.86 -19.83
CA ARG A 219 3.79 12.20 -20.44
C ARG A 219 5.25 12.57 -20.67
N THR A 220 6.14 12.23 -19.73
CA THR A 220 7.58 12.45 -19.88
C THR A 220 8.12 11.60 -21.02
N ILE A 221 7.85 10.29 -21.02
CA ILE A 221 8.28 9.37 -22.09
C ILE A 221 7.75 9.85 -23.45
N ALA A 222 6.48 10.24 -23.56
CA ALA A 222 5.96 10.78 -24.82
C ALA A 222 6.67 12.07 -25.27
N LEU A 223 7.12 12.93 -24.36
CA LEU A 223 7.89 14.10 -24.75
C LEU A 223 9.31 13.73 -25.18
N GLU A 224 9.93 12.77 -24.51
CA GLU A 224 11.28 12.31 -24.80
C GLU A 224 11.33 11.56 -26.13
N ASN A 225 10.38 10.65 -26.41
CA ASN A 225 10.27 9.97 -27.71
C ASN A 225 10.03 10.97 -28.84
N LEU A 226 9.22 12.01 -28.60
CA LEU A 226 9.01 13.07 -29.60
C LEU A 226 10.33 13.77 -29.95
N ILE A 227 11.12 14.14 -28.94
CA ILE A 227 12.39 14.86 -29.16
C ILE A 227 13.44 13.95 -29.80
N LYS A 228 13.51 12.68 -29.38
CA LYS A 228 14.37 11.65 -30.00
C LYS A 228 14.03 11.47 -31.49
N THR A 229 12.76 11.26 -31.80
CA THR A 229 12.30 11.07 -33.19
C THR A 229 12.57 12.31 -34.06
N VAL A 230 12.37 13.52 -33.53
CA VAL A 230 12.69 14.76 -34.27
C VAL A 230 14.20 14.85 -34.54
N SER A 231 15.04 14.39 -33.62
CA SER A 231 16.50 14.35 -33.79
C SER A 231 16.93 13.31 -34.84
N GLU A 232 16.28 12.15 -34.88
CA GLU A 232 16.57 11.07 -35.83
C GLU A 232 16.08 11.39 -37.26
N LEU A 233 14.93 12.05 -37.37
CA LEU A 233 14.34 12.46 -38.66
C LEU A 233 14.84 13.83 -39.15
N ALA A 234 15.73 14.50 -38.41
CA ALA A 234 16.23 15.82 -38.78
C ALA A 234 16.94 15.77 -40.14
N ALA A 235 16.46 16.57 -41.10
CA ALA A 235 17.05 16.61 -42.44
C ALA A 235 18.44 17.27 -42.41
N PRO A 236 19.38 16.88 -43.29
CA PRO A 236 20.71 17.51 -43.38
C PRO A 236 20.65 19.03 -43.63
N ALA A 237 19.60 19.49 -44.33
CA ALA A 237 19.35 20.90 -44.63
C ALA A 237 18.75 21.70 -43.46
N ALA A 238 18.20 21.02 -42.44
CA ALA A 238 17.57 21.64 -41.28
C ALA A 238 17.89 20.81 -40.02
N PRO A 239 19.12 20.92 -39.49
CA PRO A 239 19.52 20.17 -38.31
C PRO A 239 18.62 20.59 -37.14
N ALA A 240 17.89 19.61 -36.59
CA ALA A 240 16.90 19.75 -35.54
C ALA A 240 15.46 20.11 -35.93
N ALA A 241 15.04 19.97 -37.20
CA ALA A 241 13.62 20.08 -37.58
C ALA A 241 13.12 18.84 -38.37
N ALA A 242 11.89 18.40 -38.07
CA ALA A 242 11.21 17.31 -38.77
C ALA A 242 9.74 17.63 -39.03
N SER A 243 9.17 17.09 -40.12
CA SER A 243 7.77 17.31 -40.49
C SER A 243 6.81 16.55 -39.56
N ILE A 244 5.65 17.15 -39.28
CA ILE A 244 4.63 16.52 -38.41
C ILE A 244 4.19 15.15 -38.94
N ASP A 245 4.07 14.99 -40.25
CA ASP A 245 3.63 13.74 -40.88
C ASP A 245 4.65 12.61 -40.72
N ALA A 246 5.95 12.91 -40.88
CA ALA A 246 7.01 11.92 -40.69
C ALA A 246 7.10 11.46 -39.23
N ILE A 247 7.01 12.41 -38.29
CA ILE A 247 7.01 12.10 -36.85
C ILE A 247 5.77 11.27 -36.47
N ALA A 248 4.59 11.61 -37.00
CA ALA A 248 3.36 10.88 -36.73
C ALA A 248 3.42 9.44 -37.26
N GLY A 249 4.04 9.25 -38.44
CA GLY A 249 4.28 7.94 -39.04
C GLY A 249 5.20 7.06 -38.19
N GLU A 250 6.37 7.58 -37.82
CA GLU A 250 7.39 6.84 -37.06
C GLU A 250 6.88 6.44 -35.66
N LEU A 251 6.31 7.39 -34.92
CA LEU A 251 5.77 7.13 -33.58
C LEU A 251 4.43 6.39 -33.61
N ARG A 252 3.82 6.20 -34.78
CA ARG A 252 2.48 5.65 -35.00
C ARG A 252 1.43 6.37 -34.13
N TRP A 253 1.55 7.70 -34.03
CA TRP A 253 0.64 8.55 -33.24
C TRP A 253 -0.38 9.25 -34.13
N SER A 254 -1.58 9.47 -33.60
CA SER A 254 -2.54 10.36 -34.25
C SER A 254 -2.09 11.82 -34.17
N HIS A 255 -2.43 12.63 -35.18
CA HIS A 255 -2.12 14.06 -35.21
C HIS A 255 -2.57 14.78 -33.92
N GLY A 256 -3.78 14.48 -33.43
CA GLY A 256 -4.28 15.08 -32.18
C GLY A 256 -3.52 14.65 -30.92
N ARG A 257 -2.83 13.50 -30.91
CA ARG A 257 -1.91 13.12 -29.81
C ARG A 257 -0.60 13.89 -29.95
N LEU A 258 -0.05 13.96 -31.15
CA LEU A 258 1.20 14.66 -31.45
C LEU A 258 1.08 16.14 -31.11
N GLU A 259 0.02 16.83 -31.53
CA GLU A 259 -0.24 18.25 -31.19
C GLU A 259 -0.28 18.48 -29.68
N LYS A 260 -0.98 17.61 -28.93
CA LYS A 260 -1.06 17.71 -27.47
C LYS A 260 0.29 17.52 -26.78
N VAL A 261 1.16 16.67 -27.33
CA VAL A 261 2.52 16.45 -26.80
C VAL A 261 3.40 17.62 -27.22
N ALA A 262 3.32 18.07 -28.48
CA ALA A 262 4.08 19.18 -29.02
C ALA A 262 3.80 20.49 -28.25
N ALA A 263 2.52 20.80 -27.97
CA ALA A 263 2.14 21.95 -27.16
C ALA A 263 2.73 21.92 -25.74
N ARG A 264 2.94 20.73 -25.16
CA ARG A 264 3.62 20.60 -23.85
C ARG A 264 5.11 20.79 -23.96
N GLY A 265 5.73 20.28 -25.02
CA GLY A 265 7.15 20.48 -25.27
C GLY A 265 7.47 21.96 -25.52
N GLN A 266 6.59 22.68 -26.22
CA GLN A 266 6.67 24.14 -26.37
C GLN A 266 6.60 24.87 -25.02
N LYS A 267 5.65 24.49 -24.15
CA LYS A 267 5.57 25.07 -22.79
C LYS A 267 6.80 24.79 -21.93
N ARG A 268 7.50 23.67 -22.17
CA ARG A 268 8.78 23.35 -21.51
C ARG A 268 9.99 24.01 -22.18
N GLY A 269 9.79 24.68 -23.32
CA GLY A 269 10.85 25.30 -24.11
C GLY A 269 11.77 24.30 -24.79
N TRP A 270 11.35 23.05 -25.00
CA TRP A 270 12.16 22.00 -25.64
C TRP A 270 11.99 21.95 -27.16
N ILE A 271 10.85 22.43 -27.66
CA ILE A 271 10.51 22.41 -29.08
C ILE A 271 9.76 23.68 -29.47
N GLU A 272 9.85 24.04 -30.74
CA GLU A 272 9.07 25.06 -31.42
C GLU A 272 8.31 24.39 -32.58
N VAL A 273 7.07 24.80 -32.84
CA VAL A 273 6.34 24.34 -34.03
C VAL A 273 6.21 25.54 -34.97
N ARG A 274 6.77 25.43 -36.17
CA ARG A 274 6.71 26.46 -37.21
C ARG A 274 6.37 25.80 -38.54
N GLU A 275 5.42 26.38 -39.28
CA GLU A 275 5.11 25.97 -40.67
C GLU A 275 4.87 24.46 -40.87
N GLY A 276 4.20 23.80 -39.91
CA GLY A 276 3.92 22.36 -39.98
C GLY A 276 5.12 21.46 -39.66
N GLN A 277 6.23 22.02 -39.17
CA GLN A 277 7.40 21.28 -38.70
C GLN A 277 7.61 21.48 -37.20
N VAL A 278 8.13 20.44 -36.54
CA VAL A 278 8.58 20.49 -35.14
C VAL A 278 10.10 20.68 -35.15
N ARG A 279 10.58 21.76 -34.53
CA ARG A 279 11.99 22.08 -34.39
C ARG A 279 12.44 22.00 -32.93
N LEU A 280 13.58 21.39 -32.64
CA LEU A 280 14.13 21.38 -31.27
C LEU A 280 14.76 22.73 -30.96
N THR A 281 14.59 23.18 -29.71
CA THR A 281 15.35 24.31 -29.16
C THR A 281 16.73 23.84 -28.70
N PRO A 282 17.68 24.74 -28.36
CA PRO A 282 18.97 24.32 -27.80
C PRO A 282 18.85 23.42 -26.57
N THR A 283 17.84 23.65 -25.72
CA THR A 283 17.56 22.80 -24.55
C THR A 283 16.95 21.45 -24.94
N GLY A 284 16.16 21.41 -26.02
CA GLY A 284 15.66 20.17 -26.62
C GLY A 284 16.76 19.30 -27.21
N ILE A 285 17.71 19.91 -27.93
CA ILE A 285 18.88 19.22 -28.51
C ILE A 285 19.73 18.60 -27.39
N ALA A 286 20.08 19.39 -26.35
CA ALA A 286 20.82 18.86 -25.21
C ALA A 286 20.12 17.69 -24.51
N ARG A 287 18.77 17.69 -24.50
CA ARG A 287 17.97 16.59 -23.94
C ARG A 287 17.94 15.36 -24.86
N ALA A 288 17.84 15.53 -26.18
CA ALA A 288 17.97 14.46 -27.16
C ALA A 288 19.34 13.78 -27.06
N ASP A 289 20.42 14.56 -27.06
CA ASP A 289 21.79 14.05 -26.94
C ASP A 289 21.99 13.26 -25.65
N ARG A 290 21.40 13.73 -24.55
CA ARG A 290 21.43 13.02 -23.26
C ARG A 290 20.73 11.65 -23.35
N LEU A 291 19.57 11.57 -23.99
CA LEU A 291 18.83 10.31 -24.18
C LEU A 291 19.64 9.34 -25.05
N ALA A 292 20.22 9.82 -26.15
CA ALA A 292 21.08 9.02 -27.02
C ALA A 292 22.32 8.49 -26.27
N LYS A 293 22.96 9.30 -25.42
CA LYS A 293 24.07 8.85 -24.57
C LYS A 293 23.64 7.81 -23.55
N ALA A 294 22.48 7.97 -22.93
CA ALA A 294 21.94 7.00 -21.98
C ALA A 294 21.65 5.65 -22.65
N HIS A 295 21.07 5.68 -23.86
CA HIS A 295 20.84 4.50 -24.69
C HIS A 295 22.15 3.75 -24.96
N LEU A 296 23.14 4.44 -25.55
CA LEU A 296 24.43 3.84 -25.91
C LEU A 296 25.19 3.29 -24.68
N ALA A 297 25.15 4.01 -23.54
CA ALA A 297 25.79 3.56 -22.32
C ALA A 297 25.18 2.24 -21.81
N TRP A 298 23.85 2.10 -21.90
CA TRP A 298 23.17 0.89 -21.48
C TRP A 298 23.38 -0.25 -22.46
N GLU A 299 23.34 0.01 -23.77
CA GLU A 299 23.66 -1.01 -24.78
C GLU A 299 25.07 -1.57 -24.58
N ALA A 300 26.06 -0.68 -24.38
CA ALA A 300 27.45 -1.07 -24.12
C ALA A 300 27.58 -1.89 -22.82
N TYR A 301 26.85 -1.53 -21.76
CA TYR A 301 26.84 -2.28 -20.51
C TYR A 301 26.25 -3.69 -20.67
N LEU A 302 25.11 -3.82 -21.35
CA LEU A 302 24.46 -5.12 -21.59
C LEU A 302 25.32 -6.03 -22.47
N GLN A 303 26.02 -5.47 -23.46
CA GLN A 303 26.97 -6.22 -24.28
C GLN A 303 28.20 -6.65 -23.47
N ARG A 304 28.75 -5.76 -22.65
CA ARG A 304 29.99 -6.02 -21.88
C ARG A 304 29.78 -7.01 -20.73
N GLU A 305 28.76 -6.80 -19.91
CA GLU A 305 28.57 -7.55 -18.66
C GLU A 305 27.68 -8.79 -18.83
N LEU A 306 26.74 -8.76 -19.78
CA LEU A 306 25.76 -9.83 -19.98
C LEU A 306 25.94 -10.59 -21.31
N ASN A 307 26.92 -10.18 -22.14
CA ASN A 307 27.30 -10.82 -23.41
C ASN A 307 26.10 -11.09 -24.34
N LEU A 308 25.13 -10.16 -24.33
CA LEU A 308 23.90 -10.27 -25.11
C LEU A 308 24.14 -9.78 -26.55
N PRO A 309 23.54 -10.45 -27.58
CA PRO A 309 23.58 -9.97 -28.96
C PRO A 309 22.93 -8.59 -29.12
N SER A 310 23.46 -7.75 -30.02
CA SER A 310 22.98 -6.38 -30.28
C SER A 310 21.46 -6.28 -30.45
N ASP A 311 20.87 -7.26 -31.12
CA ASP A 311 19.46 -7.24 -31.54
C ASP A 311 18.50 -7.46 -30.36
N HIS A 312 18.99 -7.97 -29.23
CA HIS A 312 18.20 -8.15 -27.99
C HIS A 312 18.45 -7.05 -26.95
N VAL A 313 19.41 -6.16 -27.23
CA VAL A 313 19.88 -5.14 -26.30
C VAL A 313 19.18 -3.80 -26.56
N HIS A 314 18.82 -3.55 -27.83
CA HIS A 314 18.16 -2.31 -28.26
C HIS A 314 16.83 -2.04 -27.55
N ASP A 315 15.91 -3.01 -27.55
CA ASP A 315 14.58 -2.87 -26.90
C ASP A 315 14.69 -2.65 -25.38
N ALA A 316 15.69 -3.27 -24.75
CA ALA A 316 15.95 -3.13 -23.33
C ALA A 316 16.53 -1.74 -22.99
N ALA A 317 17.43 -1.24 -23.84
CA ALA A 317 18.00 0.10 -23.72
C ALA A 317 16.97 1.20 -23.97
N GLU A 318 16.06 1.01 -24.95
CA GLU A 318 14.96 1.94 -25.22
C GLU A 318 14.05 2.13 -24.01
N TRP A 319 13.79 1.08 -23.23
CA TRP A 319 12.96 1.21 -22.03
C TRP A 319 13.69 1.92 -20.88
N ILE A 320 15.00 1.67 -20.72
CA ILE A 320 15.79 2.11 -19.55
C ILE A 320 16.32 3.54 -19.71
N GLU A 321 16.52 4.04 -20.93
CA GLU A 321 17.07 5.39 -21.20
C GLU A 321 16.28 6.51 -20.51
N HIS A 322 14.97 6.33 -20.31
CA HIS A 322 14.08 7.31 -19.66
C HIS A 322 14.21 7.37 -18.13
N TYR A 323 14.83 6.37 -17.51
CA TYR A 323 14.94 6.27 -16.04
C TYR A 323 16.33 6.63 -15.51
N LEU A 324 17.33 6.74 -16.37
CA LEU A 324 18.71 7.00 -15.98
C LEU A 324 18.99 8.49 -15.70
N ASN A 325 19.60 8.75 -14.55
CA ASN A 325 20.15 10.05 -14.15
C ASN A 325 21.59 10.23 -14.65
N ASP A 326 22.10 11.46 -14.68
CA ASP A 326 23.42 11.77 -15.28
C ASP A 326 24.57 11.04 -14.58
N GLU A 327 24.51 10.92 -13.25
CA GLU A 327 25.47 10.13 -12.48
C GLU A 327 25.43 8.63 -12.82
N GLU A 328 24.25 8.09 -13.09
CA GLU A 328 24.08 6.67 -13.42
C GLU A 328 24.62 6.38 -14.81
N VAL A 329 24.32 7.23 -15.79
CA VAL A 329 24.88 7.14 -17.15
C VAL A 329 26.40 7.19 -17.11
N GLN A 330 26.99 8.09 -16.32
CA GLN A 330 28.45 8.17 -16.15
C GLN A 330 29.04 6.92 -15.50
N LYS A 331 28.42 6.39 -14.45
CA LYS A 331 28.88 5.16 -13.77
C LYS A 331 28.82 3.94 -14.70
N ILE A 332 27.75 3.82 -15.48
CA ILE A 332 27.55 2.70 -16.41
C ILE A 332 28.54 2.78 -17.58
N ALA A 333 28.82 3.99 -18.07
CA ALA A 333 29.77 4.22 -19.15
C ALA A 333 31.24 3.98 -18.75
N GLN A 334 31.57 3.95 -17.45
CA GLN A 334 32.93 3.67 -17.00
C GLN A 334 33.27 2.16 -17.10
N PRO A 335 34.49 1.79 -17.52
CA PRO A 335 34.99 0.44 -17.37
C PRO A 335 35.02 0.03 -15.88
N PRO A 336 34.85 -1.26 -15.54
CA PRO A 336 34.89 -1.68 -14.14
C PRO A 336 36.24 -1.27 -13.55
N ALA A 337 36.24 -0.74 -12.33
CA ALA A 337 37.47 -0.51 -11.59
C ALA A 337 38.15 -1.87 -11.39
N THR A 338 39.28 -2.07 -12.07
CA THR A 338 40.17 -3.23 -11.93
C THR A 338 40.74 -3.30 -10.52
#